data_AF-A0A921IIH0-F1
#
_entry.id   AF-A0A921IIH0-F1
#
_cell.length_a   1.000
_cell.length_b   1.000
_cell.length_c   1.000
_cell.angle_alpha   90.00
_cell.angle_beta   90.00
_cell.angle_gamma   90.00
#
_symmetry.space_group_name_H-M   'P 1'
#
loop_
_entity.id
_entity.type
_entity.pdbx_description
1 polymer ?
#
loop_
_entity_poly.entity_id
_entity_poly.type
_entity_poly.pdbx_seq_one_letter_code
_entity_poly.pdbx_strand_id
1 'polypeptide(L)'
;MNPFEQKASRSAEGFQSWKKLYPKAYKKDETDAYTKVRIILMTGAEYEAVWFGHQFHRNCSNNDLRRELAFSRRQEQQQQHQLAYLKPVDETQLETTITYEQLAVDLTAILAQREPDPYVVKALNFALLEDFDHLYRYSDLLEMEQGIQAERLV
;
A
#
# COMPACT_ATOMS: atom_id res chain seq x y z
N MET A 1 2.59 18.48 -5.26
CA MET A 1 3.60 18.06 -6.26
C MET A 1 2.88 17.21 -7.29
N ASN A 2 2.99 17.51 -8.59
CA ASN A 2 2.35 16.71 -9.64
C ASN A 2 3.22 15.47 -9.92
N PRO A 3 2.72 14.24 -9.70
CA PRO A 3 3.51 13.02 -9.93
C PRO A 3 3.87 12.83 -11.41
N PHE A 4 3.08 13.34 -12.35
CA PHE A 4 3.35 13.24 -13.79
C PHE A 4 4.49 14.14 -14.28
N GLU A 5 4.92 15.09 -13.44
CA GLU A 5 6.06 15.97 -13.74
C GLU A 5 7.36 15.47 -13.11
N GLN A 6 7.31 14.41 -12.29
CA GLN A 6 8.50 13.82 -11.67
C GLN A 6 9.26 12.98 -12.70
N LYS A 7 10.56 13.25 -12.84
CA LYS A 7 11.45 12.45 -13.68
C LYS A 7 12.11 11.37 -12.83
N ALA A 8 12.25 10.16 -13.38
CA ALA A 8 13.00 9.10 -12.74
C ALA A 8 14.45 9.56 -12.46
N SER A 9 14.95 9.27 -11.25
CA SER A 9 16.36 9.44 -10.93
C SER A 9 17.21 8.46 -11.75
N ARG A 10 18.48 8.79 -11.99
CA ARG A 10 19.40 7.88 -12.68
C ARG A 10 19.58 6.62 -11.83
N SER A 11 19.41 5.45 -12.44
CA SER A 11 19.39 4.13 -11.77
C SER A 11 20.53 3.91 -10.77
N ALA A 12 21.74 4.36 -11.08
CA ALA A 12 22.91 4.20 -10.21
C ALA A 12 22.88 5.03 -8.90
N GLU A 13 22.02 6.04 -8.79
CA GLU A 13 21.84 6.86 -7.57
C GLU A 13 20.68 6.39 -6.68
N GLY A 14 19.94 5.35 -7.10
CA GLY A 14 18.68 4.94 -6.47
C GLY A 14 18.81 4.17 -5.15
N PHE A 15 19.96 3.58 -4.86
CA PHE A 15 20.13 2.82 -3.62
C PHE A 15 20.48 3.73 -2.44
N GLN A 16 19.70 3.59 -1.39
CA GLN A 16 19.90 4.32 -0.15
C GLN A 16 20.83 3.54 0.79
N SER A 17 21.60 4.29 1.58
CA SER A 17 22.32 3.68 2.71
C SER A 17 21.31 3.23 3.77
N TRP A 18 21.70 2.27 4.61
CA TRP A 18 20.87 1.78 5.71
C TRP A 18 20.30 2.91 6.59
N LYS A 19 21.10 3.95 6.85
CA LYS A 19 20.67 5.12 7.64
C LYS A 19 19.59 5.94 6.94
N LYS A 20 19.60 6.01 5.60
CA LYS A 20 18.60 6.75 4.81
C LYS A 20 17.35 5.91 4.51
N LEU A 21 17.47 4.59 4.54
CA LEU A 21 16.37 3.64 4.29
C LEU A 21 15.29 3.69 5.37
N TYR A 22 15.61 4.16 6.58
CA TYR A 22 14.65 4.28 7.68
C TYR A 22 14.11 5.72 7.73
N PRO A 23 12.91 6.00 7.18
CA PRO A 23 12.34 7.33 7.19
C PRO A 23 11.87 7.71 8.59
N LYS A 24 11.56 9.00 8.77
CA LYS A 24 10.82 9.47 9.94
C LYS A 24 9.37 9.04 9.79
N ALA A 25 8.86 8.30 10.78
CA ALA A 25 7.46 7.88 10.81
C ALA A 25 6.50 9.09 10.81
N TYR A 26 5.31 8.90 10.25
CA TYR A 26 4.25 9.91 10.31
C TYR A 26 3.64 9.98 11.71
N LYS A 27 2.90 11.06 11.98
CA LYS A 27 2.18 11.22 13.25
C LYS A 27 0.75 10.71 13.08
N LYS A 28 0.38 9.64 13.79
CA LYS A 28 -0.89 8.94 13.52
C LYS A 28 -2.14 9.81 13.65
N ASP A 29 -2.15 10.79 14.56
CA ASP A 29 -3.31 11.67 14.83
C ASP A 29 -3.34 12.96 13.99
N GLU A 30 -2.23 13.31 13.33
CA GLU A 30 -2.12 14.54 12.51
C GLU A 30 -2.09 14.25 11.00
N THR A 31 -1.83 13.00 10.62
CA THR A 31 -1.66 12.61 9.23
C THR A 31 -3.01 12.30 8.61
N ASP A 32 -3.31 12.95 7.50
CA ASP A 32 -4.49 12.72 6.67
C ASP A 32 -4.69 11.23 6.33
N ALA A 33 -5.94 10.75 6.44
CA ALA A 33 -6.33 9.36 6.23
C ALA A 33 -5.88 8.85 4.85
N TYR A 34 -6.10 9.65 3.80
CA TYR A 34 -5.69 9.31 2.43
C TYR A 34 -4.17 9.26 2.24
N THR A 35 -3.39 9.91 3.10
CA THR A 35 -1.93 9.71 3.10
C THR A 35 -1.57 8.31 3.59
N LYS A 36 -2.22 7.82 4.65
CA LYS A 36 -2.00 6.46 5.16
C LYS A 36 -2.47 5.40 4.16
N VAL A 37 -3.66 5.58 3.56
CA VAL A 37 -4.20 4.73 2.48
C VAL A 37 -3.22 4.62 1.32
N ARG A 38 -2.65 5.75 0.86
CA ARG A 38 -1.63 5.74 -0.22
C ARG A 38 -0.36 5.02 0.19
N ILE A 39 0.11 5.16 1.43
CA ILE A 39 1.28 4.43 1.93
C ILE A 39 1.01 2.92 1.87
N ILE A 40 -0.15 2.46 2.33
CA ILE A 40 -0.53 1.03 2.29
C ILE A 40 -0.61 0.55 0.84
N LEU A 41 -1.31 1.28 -0.03
CA LEU A 41 -1.46 0.92 -1.45
C LEU A 41 -0.10 0.78 -2.14
N MET A 42 0.78 1.77 -1.97
CA MET A 42 2.12 1.75 -2.57
C MET A 42 2.97 0.63 -1.97
N THR A 43 2.86 0.37 -0.65
CA THR A 43 3.58 -0.75 -0.02
C THR A 43 3.16 -2.08 -0.64
N GLY A 44 1.86 -2.30 -0.87
CA GLY A 44 1.34 -3.48 -1.54
C GLY A 44 1.83 -3.61 -2.99
N ALA A 45 1.81 -2.52 -3.76
CA ALA A 45 2.31 -2.50 -5.13
C ALA A 45 3.80 -2.89 -5.21
N GLU A 46 4.64 -2.35 -4.33
CA GLU A 46 6.06 -2.70 -4.27
C GLU A 46 6.28 -4.15 -3.83
N TYR A 47 5.44 -4.66 -2.92
CA TYR A 47 5.49 -6.06 -2.50
C TYR A 47 5.25 -6.99 -3.69
N GLU A 48 4.18 -6.75 -4.47
CA GLU A 48 3.88 -7.51 -5.68
C GLU A 48 4.97 -7.37 -6.74
N ALA A 49 5.55 -6.19 -6.94
CA ALA A 49 6.66 -5.99 -7.88
C ALA A 49 7.90 -6.82 -7.50
N VAL A 50 8.25 -6.86 -6.21
CA VAL A 50 9.34 -7.70 -5.68
C VAL A 50 9.07 -9.18 -5.94
N TRP A 51 7.85 -9.65 -5.64
CA TRP A 51 7.45 -11.04 -5.83
C TRP A 51 7.40 -11.45 -7.30
N PHE A 52 6.82 -10.63 -8.15
CA PHE A 52 6.83 -10.81 -9.59
C PHE A 52 8.26 -10.95 -10.11
N GLY A 53 9.15 -10.03 -9.72
CA GLY A 53 10.55 -10.09 -10.11
C GLY A 53 11.24 -11.36 -9.61
N HIS A 54 10.93 -11.82 -8.40
CA HIS A 54 11.44 -13.10 -7.88
C HIS A 54 11.01 -14.28 -8.75
N GLN A 55 9.73 -14.34 -9.13
CA GLN A 55 9.22 -15.42 -9.97
C GLN A 55 9.80 -15.36 -11.39
N PHE A 56 9.91 -14.16 -11.97
CA PHE A 56 10.56 -14.00 -13.27
C PHE A 56 12.01 -14.48 -13.23
N HIS A 57 12.79 -14.07 -12.22
CA HIS A 57 14.19 -14.51 -12.09
C HIS A 57 14.36 -16.03 -12.09
N ARG A 58 13.42 -16.78 -11.51
CA ARG A 58 13.46 -18.25 -11.44
C ARG A 58 13.13 -18.92 -12.78
N ASN A 59 12.35 -18.26 -13.62
CA ASN A 59 11.89 -18.78 -14.91
C ASN A 59 12.63 -18.16 -16.10
N CYS A 60 13.60 -17.29 -15.86
CA CYS A 60 14.42 -16.67 -16.89
C CYS A 60 15.74 -17.46 -17.07
N SER A 61 16.03 -17.87 -18.30
CA SER A 61 17.31 -18.53 -18.65
C SER A 61 18.42 -17.54 -19.05
N ASN A 62 18.07 -16.28 -19.36
CA ASN A 62 19.02 -15.26 -19.77
C ASN A 62 19.64 -14.57 -18.55
N ASN A 63 20.95 -14.77 -18.34
CA ASN A 63 21.66 -14.22 -17.18
C ASN A 63 21.84 -12.70 -17.22
N ASP A 64 21.87 -12.06 -18.39
CA ASP A 64 21.93 -10.61 -18.49
C ASP A 64 20.62 -9.99 -17.98
N LEU A 65 19.48 -10.54 -18.40
CA LEU A 65 18.17 -10.13 -17.88
C LEU A 65 18.03 -10.40 -16.38
N ARG A 66 18.56 -11.52 -15.87
CA ARG A 66 18.55 -11.81 -14.42
C ARG A 66 19.35 -10.79 -13.62
N ARG A 67 20.45 -10.25 -14.16
CA ARG A 67 21.24 -9.19 -13.50
C ARG A 67 20.44 -7.88 -13.43
N GLU A 68 19.82 -7.48 -14.54
CA GLU A 68 18.95 -6.29 -14.56
C GLU A 68 17.73 -6.45 -13.64
N LEU A 69 17.10 -7.63 -13.63
CA LEU A 69 15.98 -7.93 -12.71
C LEU A 69 16.42 -7.89 -11.24
N ALA A 70 17.61 -8.41 -10.92
CA ALA A 70 18.12 -8.35 -9.55
C ALA A 70 18.36 -6.90 -9.09
N PHE A 71 18.83 -6.04 -10.00
CA PHE A 71 19.00 -4.62 -9.73
C PHE A 71 17.66 -3.93 -9.46
N SER A 72 16.69 -4.07 -10.38
CA SER A 72 15.35 -3.49 -10.24
C SER A 72 14.66 -3.97 -8.96
N ARG A 73 14.66 -5.28 -8.67
CA ARG A 73 14.05 -5.82 -7.45
C ARG A 73 14.68 -5.28 -6.17
N ARG A 74 15.99 -5.00 -6.16
CA ARG A 74 16.65 -4.40 -5.00
C ARG A 74 16.18 -2.98 -4.77
N GLN A 75 15.81 -2.26 -5.84
CA GLN A 75 15.22 -0.93 -5.75
C GLN A 75 13.80 -1.03 -5.20
N GLU A 76 12.94 -1.90 -5.75
CA GLU A 76 11.56 -2.11 -5.26
C GLU A 76 11.55 -2.55 -3.80
N GLN A 77 12.46 -3.43 -3.38
CA GLN A 77 12.58 -3.81 -1.99
C GLN A 77 12.93 -2.63 -1.07
N GLN A 78 13.78 -1.70 -1.53
CA GLN A 78 14.09 -0.51 -0.72
C GLN A 78 12.89 0.43 -0.63
N GLN A 79 12.16 0.63 -1.73
CA GLN A 79 10.94 1.44 -1.76
C GLN A 79 9.87 0.83 -0.84
N GLN A 80 9.65 -0.48 -0.94
CA GLN A 80 8.77 -1.26 -0.06
C GLN A 80 9.09 -1.04 1.42
N HIS A 81 10.38 -1.18 1.80
CA HIS A 81 10.80 -0.98 3.18
C HIS A 81 10.62 0.46 3.64
N GLN A 82 10.93 1.44 2.81
CA GLN A 82 10.74 2.86 3.15
C GLN A 82 9.28 3.15 3.44
N LEU A 83 8.37 2.71 2.57
CA LEU A 83 6.94 2.91 2.77
C LEU A 83 6.44 2.20 4.03
N ALA A 84 6.81 0.93 4.21
CA ALA A 84 6.42 0.15 5.39
C ALA A 84 6.92 0.77 6.72
N TYR A 85 8.09 1.41 6.72
CA TYR A 85 8.67 2.05 7.90
C TYR A 85 8.15 3.47 8.18
N LEU A 86 7.25 4.01 7.35
CA LEU A 86 6.54 5.24 7.67
C LEU A 86 5.50 5.03 8.78
N LYS A 87 5.01 3.80 8.96
CA LYS A 87 4.07 3.44 10.02
C LYS A 87 4.72 3.62 11.39
N PRO A 88 4.13 4.42 12.30
CA PRO A 88 4.68 4.61 13.63
C PRO A 88 4.37 3.41 14.54
N VAL A 89 5.18 3.27 15.59
CA VAL A 89 5.11 2.14 16.55
C VAL A 89 3.86 2.20 17.42
N ASP A 90 3.32 3.39 17.67
CA ASP A 90 2.16 3.66 18.52
C ASP A 90 0.81 3.58 17.77
N GLU A 91 0.83 3.26 16.47
CA GLU A 91 -0.37 2.91 15.72
C GLU A 91 -0.69 1.42 15.91
N THR A 92 -1.82 1.17 16.54
CA THR A 92 -2.30 -0.17 16.91
C THR A 92 -2.65 -0.99 15.67
N GLN A 93 -2.73 -2.30 15.85
CA GLN A 93 -3.15 -3.20 14.78
C GLN A 93 -4.55 -2.86 14.28
N LEU A 94 -5.48 -2.52 15.19
CA LEU A 94 -6.86 -2.19 14.84
C LEU A 94 -6.98 -0.88 14.04
N GLU A 95 -6.26 0.18 14.45
CA GLU A 95 -6.17 1.44 13.66
C GLU A 95 -5.62 1.17 12.25
N THR A 96 -4.61 0.30 12.16
CA THR A 96 -4.02 -0.09 10.88
C THR A 96 -5.02 -0.87 10.04
N THR A 97 -5.72 -1.85 10.62
CA THR A 97 -6.75 -2.66 9.94
C THR A 97 -7.86 -1.77 9.38
N ILE A 98 -8.36 -0.79 10.15
CA ILE A 98 -9.36 0.17 9.66
C ILE A 98 -8.86 0.93 8.42
N THR A 99 -7.58 1.31 8.40
CA THR A 99 -6.98 1.97 7.22
C THR A 99 -6.89 1.01 6.02
N TYR A 100 -6.65 -0.29 6.25
CA TYR A 100 -6.72 -1.31 5.20
C TYR A 100 -8.14 -1.47 4.64
N GLU A 101 -9.16 -1.48 5.50
CA GLU A 101 -10.55 -1.55 5.04
C GLU A 101 -10.98 -0.30 4.28
N GLN A 102 -10.54 0.90 4.71
CA GLN A 102 -10.75 2.13 3.94
C GLN A 102 -10.14 2.02 2.54
N LEU A 103 -8.90 1.52 2.44
CA LEU A 103 -8.26 1.25 1.15
C LEU A 103 -9.06 0.26 0.31
N ALA A 104 -9.57 -0.83 0.91
CA ALA A 104 -10.36 -1.84 0.21
C ALA A 104 -11.63 -1.22 -0.39
N VAL A 105 -12.40 -0.48 0.43
CA VAL A 105 -13.60 0.25 -0.02
C VAL A 105 -13.29 1.15 -1.21
N ASP A 106 -12.29 2.02 -1.09
CA ASP A 106 -11.94 2.99 -2.13
C ASP A 106 -11.46 2.29 -3.41
N LEU A 107 -10.62 1.27 -3.29
CA LEU A 107 -10.06 0.56 -4.43
C LEU A 107 -11.13 -0.25 -5.16
N THR A 108 -11.96 -1.00 -4.43
CA THR A 108 -13.09 -1.77 -4.98
C THR A 108 -14.07 -0.85 -5.69
N ALA A 109 -14.40 0.31 -5.09
CA ALA A 109 -15.29 1.30 -5.71
C ALA A 109 -14.70 1.89 -7.00
N ILE A 110 -13.41 2.26 -7.00
CA ILE A 110 -12.75 2.81 -8.19
C ILE A 110 -12.65 1.76 -9.30
N LEU A 111 -12.38 0.50 -8.96
CA LEU A 111 -12.38 -0.60 -9.92
C LEU A 111 -13.77 -0.79 -10.54
N ALA A 112 -14.82 -0.81 -9.71
CA ALA A 112 -16.20 -0.96 -10.19
C ALA A 112 -16.62 0.18 -11.14
N GLN A 113 -16.19 1.41 -10.86
CA GLN A 113 -16.48 2.57 -11.73
C GLN A 113 -15.77 2.53 -13.09
N ARG A 114 -14.64 1.81 -13.19
CA ARG A 114 -13.79 1.74 -14.40
C ARG A 114 -13.96 0.45 -15.18
N GLU A 115 -14.63 -0.55 -14.61
CA GLU A 115 -14.80 -1.87 -15.20
C GLU A 115 -15.88 -1.84 -16.31
N PRO A 116 -15.54 -2.22 -17.55
CA PRO A 116 -16.52 -2.30 -18.64
C PRO A 116 -17.48 -3.49 -18.56
N ASP A 117 -17.10 -4.61 -17.92
CA ASP A 117 -17.93 -5.81 -17.84
C ASP A 117 -19.02 -5.67 -16.75
N PRO A 118 -20.32 -5.64 -17.10
CA PRO A 118 -21.40 -5.49 -16.12
C PRO A 118 -21.48 -6.64 -15.10
N TYR A 119 -21.00 -7.83 -15.45
CA TYR A 119 -20.94 -8.95 -14.51
C TYR A 119 -19.87 -8.70 -13.44
N VAL A 120 -18.68 -8.24 -13.85
CA VAL A 120 -17.60 -7.91 -12.93
C VAL A 120 -17.98 -6.73 -12.05
N VAL A 121 -18.65 -5.70 -12.60
CA VAL A 121 -19.20 -4.59 -11.81
C VAL A 121 -20.14 -5.09 -10.71
N LYS A 122 -21.02 -6.06 -11.01
CA LYS A 122 -21.91 -6.65 -9.98
C LYS A 122 -21.14 -7.40 -8.91
N ALA A 123 -20.10 -8.14 -9.29
CA ALA A 123 -19.25 -8.84 -8.33
C ALA A 123 -18.49 -7.86 -7.43
N LEU A 124 -17.94 -6.77 -8.00
CA LEU A 124 -17.26 -5.72 -7.24
C LEU A 124 -18.23 -4.96 -6.31
N ASN A 125 -19.44 -4.65 -6.78
CA ASN A 125 -20.46 -4.03 -5.93
C ASN A 125 -20.90 -4.95 -4.78
N PHE A 126 -20.90 -6.26 -4.98
CA PHE A 126 -21.14 -7.22 -3.91
C PHE A 126 -19.98 -7.25 -2.90
N ALA A 127 -18.73 -7.31 -3.38
CA ALA A 127 -17.54 -7.23 -2.53
C ALA A 127 -17.49 -5.94 -1.71
N LEU A 128 -17.91 -4.82 -2.30
CA LEU A 128 -17.96 -3.52 -1.63
C LEU A 128 -18.87 -3.53 -0.39
N LEU A 129 -19.94 -4.34 -0.38
CA LEU A 129 -20.79 -4.48 0.81
C LEU A 129 -20.05 -5.16 1.96
N GLU A 130 -19.17 -6.12 1.66
CA GLU A 130 -18.31 -6.79 2.63
C GLU A 130 -17.25 -5.83 3.18
N ASP A 131 -16.58 -5.06 2.30
CA ASP A 131 -15.60 -4.05 2.71
C ASP A 131 -16.23 -3.00 3.66
N PHE A 132 -17.46 -2.55 3.39
CA PHE A 132 -18.19 -1.63 4.29
C PHE A 132 -18.57 -2.28 5.62
N ASP A 133 -18.99 -3.55 5.62
CA ASP A 133 -19.35 -4.29 6.83
C ASP A 133 -18.12 -4.53 7.74
N HIS A 134 -16.96 -4.80 7.15
CA HIS A 134 -15.69 -4.87 7.89
C HIS A 134 -15.32 -3.54 8.49
N LEU A 135 -15.35 -2.46 7.71
CA LEU A 135 -15.04 -1.12 8.20
C LEU A 135 -15.96 -0.73 9.36
N TYR A 136 -17.26 -1.02 9.25
CA TYR A 136 -18.24 -0.79 10.31
C TYR A 136 -17.90 -1.60 11.58
N ARG A 137 -17.68 -2.91 11.47
CA ARG A 137 -17.41 -3.77 12.63
C ARG A 137 -16.09 -3.44 13.33
N TYR A 138 -15.03 -3.12 12.57
CA TYR A 138 -13.77 -2.72 13.16
C TYR A 138 -13.84 -1.33 13.80
N SER A 139 -14.68 -0.44 13.26
CA SER A 139 -14.98 0.86 13.89
C SER A 139 -15.65 0.69 15.24
N ASP A 140 -16.70 -0.16 15.32
CA ASP A 140 -17.38 -0.49 16.58
C ASP A 140 -16.40 -1.13 17.58
N LEU A 141 -15.54 -2.05 17.12
CA LEU A 141 -14.53 -2.68 17.97
C LEU A 141 -13.51 -1.67 18.52
N LEU A 142 -13.11 -0.68 17.72
CA LEU A 142 -12.18 0.37 18.13
C LEU A 142 -12.78 1.24 19.24
N GLU A 143 -14.05 1.62 19.09
CA GLU A 143 -14.75 2.38 20.11
C GLU A 143 -14.90 1.55 21.40
N MET A 144 -15.26 0.27 21.27
CA MET A 144 -15.43 -0.64 22.42
C MET A 144 -14.14 -0.91 23.20
N GLU A 145 -13.02 -1.15 22.51
CA GLU A 145 -11.75 -1.52 23.17
C GLU A 145 -10.92 -0.31 23.59
N GLN A 146 -10.95 0.78 22.82
CA GLN A 146 -10.03 1.91 22.97
C GLN A 146 -10.75 3.24 23.24
N GLY A 147 -12.08 3.30 23.13
CA GLY A 147 -12.85 4.53 23.28
C GLY A 147 -12.56 5.56 22.18
N ILE A 148 -12.01 5.12 21.04
CA ILE A 148 -11.65 5.98 19.91
C ILE A 148 -12.73 5.86 18.84
N GLN A 149 -13.27 7.01 18.43
CA GLN A 149 -14.17 7.11 17.28
C GLN A 149 -13.39 6.97 15.98
N ALA A 150 -13.83 6.02 15.13
CA ALA A 150 -13.11 5.66 13.91
C ALA A 150 -13.08 6.78 12.87
N GLU A 151 -14.03 7.72 12.91
CA GLU A 151 -14.07 8.93 12.06
C GLU A 151 -12.86 9.85 12.27
N ARG A 152 -12.07 9.62 13.33
CA ARG A 152 -10.78 10.30 13.52
C ARG A 152 -9.66 9.71 12.66
N LEU A 153 -9.86 8.49 12.14
CA LEU A 153 -8.90 7.73 11.34
C LEU A 153 -9.24 7.75 9.84
N VAL A 154 -10.52 7.77 9.48
CA VAL A 154 -11.02 7.62 8.10
C VAL A 154 -11.74 8.85 7.55
#